data_AF-A0A6V8R054-F1
#
_entry.id   AF-A0A6V8R054-F1
#
_cell.length_a   1.000
_cell.length_b   1.000
_cell.length_c   1.000
_cell.angle_alpha   90.00
_cell.angle_beta   90.00
_cell.angle_gamma   90.00
#
_symmetry.space_group_name_H-M   'P 1'
#
loop_
_entity.id
_entity.type
_entity.pdbx_description
1 polymer ?
#
loop_
_entity_poly.entity_id
_entity_poly.type
_entity_poly.pdbx_seq_one_letter_code
_entity_poly.pdbx_strand_id
1 'polypeptide(L)'
;MALTTTPLLPHPSGFINDTLTFGGVTVKDMMFGVVELNAASYPLDTQQTAIFGLGAFCDTKACDTYPTFLNQLKKKGVISRRAFSVYLGPNDPKATGSLLIGGVDLAKRRGPVYKVKVEDPSIPAANSQPNFVSLSSLELRLANGTSITSTYNNGTYALWDTGNPHWYVQQDLFDALTNYWGIPNPDLTNDPVVDCKFRKPSKDSIVVNIAPGVSLDVPLSSLPIDMGDGTCTVPVYPYGDAMGDAFLRNVYFTFDYEDLTIEFSLVKYTDETNIVKIE
;
A
#
# COMPACT_ATOMS: atom_id res chain seq x y z
N MET A 1 8.56 0.19 3.89
CA MET A 1 8.69 -1.19 3.37
C MET A 1 8.08 -1.15 2.00
N ALA A 2 8.83 -1.42 0.93
CA ALA A 2 8.38 -1.07 -0.42
C ALA A 2 7.91 -2.28 -1.24
N LEU A 3 6.78 -2.17 -1.93
CA LEU A 3 6.24 -3.15 -2.90
C LEU A 3 6.33 -2.54 -4.31
N THR A 4 7.50 -2.04 -4.70
CA THR A 4 7.66 -1.09 -5.81
C THR A 4 7.26 -1.62 -7.19
N THR A 5 6.60 -0.78 -7.99
CA THR A 5 6.17 -1.04 -9.39
C THR A 5 7.16 -0.78 -10.51
N THR A 6 8.36 -0.29 -10.21
CA THR A 6 9.38 0.01 -11.23
C THR A 6 10.71 -0.57 -10.82
N PRO A 7 11.60 -0.93 -11.78
CA PRO A 7 12.92 -1.42 -11.46
C PRO A 7 13.76 -0.24 -10.92
N LEU A 8 13.51 0.12 -9.66
CA LEU A 8 14.44 0.89 -8.84
C LEU A 8 15.50 -0.03 -8.20
N LEU A 9 15.58 -1.27 -8.66
CA LEU A 9 16.76 -2.10 -8.48
C LEU A 9 17.59 -1.98 -9.77
N PRO A 10 18.78 -1.37 -9.75
CA PRO A 10 19.80 -1.85 -10.66
C PRO A 10 19.98 -3.33 -10.32
N HIS A 11 20.19 -4.16 -11.34
CA HIS A 11 20.51 -5.57 -11.16
C HIS A 11 21.37 -5.77 -9.91
N PRO A 12 20.95 -6.59 -8.93
CA PRO A 12 21.79 -6.82 -7.77
C PRO A 12 23.18 -7.21 -8.27
N SER A 13 24.22 -6.60 -7.72
CA SER A 13 25.62 -6.93 -8.05
C SER A 13 25.91 -8.42 -7.83
N GLY A 14 25.11 -9.05 -6.97
CA GLY A 14 24.94 -10.49 -6.87
C GLY A 14 23.86 -10.87 -5.84
N PHE A 15 23.63 -12.16 -5.69
CA PHE A 15 22.85 -12.72 -4.59
C PHE A 15 23.80 -13.39 -3.60
N ILE A 16 23.56 -13.20 -2.31
CA ILE A 16 24.29 -13.89 -1.24
C ILE A 16 23.30 -14.65 -0.36
N ASN A 17 23.83 -15.62 0.40
CA ASN A 17 23.10 -16.25 1.49
C ASN A 17 23.74 -15.82 2.81
N ASP A 18 22.92 -15.40 3.76
CA ASP A 18 23.38 -15.09 5.12
C ASP A 18 22.29 -15.41 6.15
N THR A 19 22.58 -15.20 7.43
CA THR A 19 21.64 -15.30 8.53
C THR A 19 20.86 -14.00 8.67
N LEU A 20 19.53 -14.06 8.57
CA LEU A 20 18.65 -12.92 8.82
C LEU A 20 17.99 -13.03 10.18
N THR A 21 17.95 -11.92 10.92
CA THR A 21 17.17 -11.79 12.17
C THR A 21 16.12 -10.70 12.02
N PHE A 22 14.86 -11.03 12.25
CA PHE A 22 13.72 -10.12 12.13
C PHE A 22 12.60 -10.56 13.08
N GLY A 23 11.87 -9.61 13.69
CA GLY A 23 10.71 -9.93 14.53
C GLY A 23 10.99 -10.92 15.68
N GLY A 24 12.22 -10.98 16.19
CA GLY A 24 12.65 -11.95 17.21
C GLY A 24 12.99 -13.35 16.70
N VAL A 25 12.94 -13.60 15.39
CA VAL A 25 13.28 -14.88 14.75
C VAL A 25 14.61 -14.75 14.01
N THR A 26 15.46 -15.77 14.12
CA THR A 26 16.72 -15.88 13.37
C THR A 26 16.65 -17.06 12.41
N VAL A 27 16.87 -16.80 11.12
CA VAL A 27 16.81 -17.80 10.06
C VAL A 27 18.13 -17.81 9.30
N LYS A 28 18.81 -18.96 9.31
CA LYS A 28 20.08 -19.17 8.59
C LYS A 28 19.83 -19.41 7.11
N ASP A 29 20.85 -19.15 6.29
CA ASP A 29 20.90 -19.44 4.85
C ASP A 29 19.69 -18.85 4.10
N MET A 30 19.47 -17.54 4.30
CA MET A 30 18.47 -16.75 3.60
C MET A 30 19.13 -16.00 2.44
N MET A 31 18.60 -16.17 1.24
CA MET A 31 19.06 -15.48 0.03
C MET A 31 18.47 -14.08 -0.06
N PHE A 32 19.31 -13.08 -0.37
CA PHE A 32 18.89 -11.73 -0.72
C PHE A 32 19.88 -11.08 -1.69
N GLY A 33 19.43 -10.05 -2.41
CA GLY A 33 20.26 -9.30 -3.35
C GLY A 33 21.15 -8.30 -2.63
N VAL A 34 22.39 -8.17 -3.10
CA VAL A 34 23.32 -7.11 -2.68
C VAL A 34 23.38 -6.06 -3.77
N VAL A 35 23.27 -4.80 -3.38
CA VAL A 35 23.30 -3.65 -4.29
C VAL A 35 24.52 -2.81 -3.95
N GLU A 36 25.45 -2.65 -4.90
CA GLU A 36 26.65 -1.83 -4.71
C GLU A 36 26.48 -0.41 -5.25
N LEU A 37 25.56 -0.21 -6.18
CA LEU A 37 25.22 1.09 -6.76
C LEU A 37 23.73 1.30 -6.65
N ASN A 38 23.31 2.43 -6.07
CA ASN A 38 21.91 2.82 -6.09
C ASN A 38 21.73 3.95 -7.11
N ALA A 39 20.65 3.88 -7.90
CA ALA A 39 20.25 4.92 -8.82
C ALA A 39 18.78 5.23 -8.60
N ALA A 40 18.43 6.51 -8.65
CA ALA A 40 17.05 6.96 -8.65
C ALA A 40 16.82 7.94 -9.79
N SER A 41 15.58 7.98 -10.28
CA SER A 41 15.13 8.91 -11.31
C SER A 41 14.99 10.36 -10.80
N TYR A 42 15.35 10.61 -9.54
CA TYR A 42 15.25 11.88 -8.84
C TYR A 42 16.51 12.13 -8.00
N PRO A 43 16.83 13.40 -7.66
CA PRO A 43 17.99 13.72 -6.83
C PRO A 43 17.94 12.97 -5.50
N LEU A 44 19.04 12.30 -5.15
CA LEU A 44 19.22 11.65 -3.86
C LEU A 44 19.98 12.61 -2.94
N ASP A 45 19.22 13.32 -2.12
CA ASP A 45 19.70 14.25 -1.11
C ASP A 45 19.86 13.59 0.28
N THR A 46 19.38 12.35 0.43
CA THR A 46 19.50 11.53 1.65
C THR A 46 19.96 10.11 1.35
N GLN A 47 20.50 9.43 2.36
CA GLN A 47 20.92 8.03 2.23
C GLN A 47 19.71 7.15 1.93
N GLN A 48 19.66 6.57 0.74
CA GLN A 48 18.65 5.56 0.42
C GLN A 48 18.80 4.36 1.34
N THR A 49 17.68 3.99 1.97
CA THR A 49 17.60 2.78 2.79
C THR A 49 17.37 1.57 1.89
N ALA A 50 17.93 0.42 2.26
CA ALA A 50 17.69 -0.84 1.57
C ALA A 50 16.19 -1.17 1.49
N ILE A 51 15.75 -1.73 0.37
CA ILE A 51 14.37 -2.15 0.19
C ILE A 51 14.21 -3.57 0.73
N PHE A 52 13.33 -3.73 1.71
CA PHE A 52 12.83 -5.05 2.12
C PHE A 52 11.50 -5.33 1.39
N GLY A 53 11.63 -5.86 0.17
CA GLY A 53 10.49 -6.17 -0.70
C GLY A 53 9.80 -7.47 -0.30
N LEU A 54 8.49 -7.40 -0.09
CA LEU A 54 7.62 -8.57 0.11
C LEU A 54 6.82 -8.93 -1.15
N GLY A 55 6.97 -8.14 -2.21
CA GLY A 55 6.46 -8.44 -3.54
C GLY A 55 7.15 -9.67 -4.09
N ALA A 56 6.49 -10.36 -5.01
CA ALA A 56 7.10 -11.40 -5.81
C ALA A 56 7.04 -10.97 -7.27
N PHE A 57 8.12 -11.24 -8.01
CA PHE A 57 8.04 -11.29 -9.46
C PHE A 57 7.58 -12.71 -9.81
N CYS A 58 6.36 -12.84 -10.33
CA CYS A 58 5.72 -14.12 -10.55
C CYS A 58 5.59 -14.42 -12.04
N ASP A 59 6.28 -15.47 -12.51
CA ASP A 59 6.04 -16.03 -13.85
C ASP A 59 4.84 -16.97 -13.87
N THR A 60 4.45 -17.48 -12.70
CA THR A 60 3.31 -18.38 -12.51
C THR A 60 2.42 -17.88 -11.37
N LYS A 61 1.17 -18.35 -11.31
CA LYS A 61 0.26 -18.09 -10.18
C LYS A 61 0.82 -18.46 -8.81
N ALA A 62 1.71 -19.45 -8.76
CA ALA A 62 2.29 -19.90 -7.51
C ALA A 62 3.31 -18.90 -6.94
N CYS A 63 3.81 -17.95 -7.76
CA CYS A 63 4.83 -16.98 -7.35
C CYS A 63 6.07 -17.64 -6.72
N ASP A 64 6.48 -18.79 -7.26
CA ASP A 64 7.50 -19.67 -6.70
C ASP A 64 8.76 -19.82 -7.56
N THR A 65 8.84 -19.15 -8.72
CA THR A 65 10.02 -19.18 -9.59
C THR A 65 11.27 -18.69 -8.85
N TYR A 66 11.14 -17.65 -8.04
CA TYR A 66 12.24 -17.04 -7.31
C TYR A 66 12.14 -17.31 -5.80
N PRO A 67 13.27 -17.51 -5.09
CA PRO A 67 13.28 -17.72 -3.65
C PRO A 67 13.02 -16.41 -2.89
N THR A 68 11.81 -15.87 -2.99
CA THR A 68 11.37 -14.69 -2.23
C THR A 68 11.44 -14.94 -0.73
N PHE A 69 11.41 -13.87 0.07
CA PHE A 69 11.42 -13.98 1.53
C PHE A 69 10.35 -14.94 2.06
N LEU A 70 9.09 -14.80 1.60
CA LEU A 70 7.99 -15.66 2.03
C LEU A 70 8.19 -17.12 1.58
N ASN A 71 8.68 -17.35 0.36
CA ASN A 71 8.98 -18.70 -0.15
C ASN A 71 10.03 -19.40 0.73
N GLN A 72 11.09 -18.67 1.09
CA GLN A 72 12.16 -19.21 1.93
C GLN A 72 11.68 -19.51 3.36
N LEU A 73 10.88 -18.64 3.96
CA LEU A 73 10.31 -18.87 5.30
C LEU A 73 9.36 -20.08 5.33
N LYS A 74 8.49 -20.21 4.32
CA LYS A 74 7.59 -21.37 4.19
C LYS A 74 8.40 -22.67 4.03
N LYS A 75 9.41 -22.67 3.15
CA LYS A 75 10.29 -23.83 2.92
C LYS A 75 11.06 -24.25 4.18
N LYS A 76 11.43 -23.30 5.04
CA LYS A 76 12.14 -23.55 6.31
C LYS A 76 11.19 -23.81 7.48
N GLY A 77 9.87 -23.85 7.25
CA GLY A 77 8.87 -24.14 8.29
C GLY A 77 8.65 -23.03 9.31
N VAL A 78 9.11 -21.81 9.05
CA VAL A 78 8.96 -20.66 9.96
C VAL A 78 7.52 -20.13 9.93
N ILE A 79 6.88 -20.18 8.77
CA ILE A 79 5.46 -19.82 8.59
C ILE A 79 4.69 -20.97 7.96
N SER A 80 3.44 -21.14 8.35
CA SER A 80 2.52 -22.12 7.76
C SER A 80 1.99 -21.68 6.41
N ARG A 81 2.00 -20.38 6.11
CA ARG A 81 1.39 -19.82 4.91
C ARG A 81 2.16 -18.60 4.43
N ARG A 82 2.34 -18.46 3.10
CA ARG A 82 2.96 -17.28 2.48
C ARG A 82 1.99 -16.10 2.45
N ALA A 83 1.78 -15.53 3.61
CA ALA A 83 0.89 -14.40 3.81
C ALA A 83 1.54 -13.37 4.74
N PHE A 84 1.14 -12.11 4.62
CA PHE A 84 1.57 -11.06 5.52
C PHE A 84 0.49 -10.00 5.67
N SER A 85 0.42 -9.41 6.86
CA SER A 85 -0.51 -8.32 7.16
C SER A 85 0.24 -7.03 7.44
N VAL A 86 -0.32 -5.91 6.97
CA VAL A 86 0.29 -4.59 7.05
C VAL A 86 -0.64 -3.62 7.79
N TYR A 87 -0.06 -2.93 8.76
CA TYR A 87 -0.61 -1.76 9.43
C TYR A 87 0.41 -0.63 9.33
N LEU A 88 0.14 0.43 8.57
CA LEU A 88 1.11 1.52 8.41
C LEU A 88 1.10 2.53 9.58
N GLY A 89 0.07 2.47 10.43
CA GLY A 89 -0.15 3.45 11.49
C GLY A 89 -0.77 4.76 11.00
N PRO A 90 -1.21 5.63 11.94
CA PRO A 90 -1.79 6.91 11.59
C PRO A 90 -0.77 7.83 10.90
N ASN A 91 -1.30 8.87 10.27
CA ASN A 91 -0.53 9.90 9.59
C ASN A 91 0.07 10.90 10.60
N ASP A 92 1.05 10.42 11.36
CA ASP A 92 1.81 11.13 12.39
C ASP A 92 3.30 10.75 12.25
N PRO A 93 4.24 11.72 12.16
CA PRO A 93 5.67 11.45 12.05
C PRO A 93 6.27 10.57 13.16
N LYS A 94 5.61 10.49 14.33
CA LYS A 94 6.03 9.67 15.47
C LYS A 94 5.35 8.30 15.53
N ALA A 95 4.35 8.06 14.69
CA ALA A 95 3.64 6.79 14.67
C ALA A 95 4.51 5.68 14.09
N THR A 96 4.29 4.47 14.59
CA THR A 96 4.91 3.26 14.06
C THR A 96 3.84 2.35 13.45
N GLY A 97 4.23 1.68 12.38
CA GLY A 97 3.45 0.61 11.78
C GLY A 97 3.81 -0.76 12.37
N SER A 98 3.13 -1.79 11.88
CA SER A 98 3.49 -3.19 12.14
C SER A 98 3.31 -4.02 10.88
N LEU A 99 4.16 -5.03 10.76
CA LEU A 99 4.12 -6.04 9.72
C LEU A 99 4.10 -7.40 10.40
N LEU A 100 3.13 -8.22 10.04
CA LEU A 100 3.00 -9.58 10.53
C LEU A 100 3.23 -10.55 9.39
N ILE A 101 4.18 -11.48 9.55
CA ILE A 101 4.43 -12.54 8.57
C ILE A 101 3.73 -13.81 9.05
N GLY A 102 2.78 -14.32 8.26
CA GLY A 102 1.96 -15.49 8.61
C GLY A 102 0.92 -15.24 9.72
N GLY A 103 0.65 -13.98 10.07
CA GLY A 103 -0.27 -13.60 11.14
C GLY A 103 -1.12 -12.39 10.78
N VAL A 104 -2.19 -12.19 11.55
CA VAL A 104 -3.14 -11.11 11.37
C VAL A 104 -3.64 -10.60 12.72
N ASP A 105 -3.74 -9.27 12.86
CA ASP A 105 -4.17 -8.60 14.07
C ASP A 105 -5.61 -8.12 13.93
N LEU A 106 -6.51 -8.83 14.61
CA LEU A 106 -7.94 -8.55 14.55
C LEU A 106 -8.30 -7.23 15.25
N ALA A 107 -7.46 -6.73 16.16
CA ALA A 107 -7.71 -5.48 16.85
C ALA A 107 -7.49 -4.25 15.96
N LYS A 108 -6.77 -4.38 14.83
CA LYS A 108 -6.52 -3.28 13.88
C LYS A 108 -7.64 -3.06 12.85
N ARG A 109 -8.72 -3.83 12.94
CA ARG A 109 -9.82 -3.82 11.96
C ARG A 109 -10.98 -2.95 12.45
N ARG A 110 -11.57 -2.18 11.54
CA ARG A 110 -12.77 -1.38 11.78
C ARG A 110 -13.82 -1.66 10.71
N GLY A 111 -15.02 -1.98 11.16
CA GLY A 111 -16.15 -2.24 10.27
C GLY A 111 -16.04 -3.59 9.56
N PRO A 112 -16.67 -3.74 8.38
CA PRO A 112 -16.65 -4.99 7.63
C PRO A 112 -15.24 -5.34 7.15
N VAL A 113 -14.97 -6.65 7.13
CA VAL A 113 -13.76 -7.23 6.52
C VAL A 113 -14.16 -7.82 5.19
N TYR A 114 -13.43 -7.46 4.14
CA TYR A 114 -13.64 -7.96 2.80
C TYR A 114 -12.46 -8.82 2.38
N LYS A 115 -12.72 -9.87 1.61
CA LYS A 115 -11.69 -10.70 0.99
C LYS A 115 -11.98 -10.81 -0.50
N VAL A 116 -11.04 -10.39 -1.32
CA VAL A 116 -11.15 -10.42 -2.79
C VAL A 116 -9.92 -11.11 -3.39
N LYS A 117 -10.03 -11.53 -4.65
CA LYS A 117 -8.88 -12.03 -5.40
C LYS A 117 -7.99 -10.85 -5.79
N VAL A 118 -6.68 -11.06 -5.70
CA VAL A 118 -5.72 -10.23 -6.45
C VAL A 118 -5.69 -10.73 -7.89
N GLU A 119 -5.30 -9.87 -8.81
CA GLU A 119 -5.22 -10.24 -10.22
C GLU A 119 -4.19 -11.35 -10.44
N ASP A 120 -4.44 -12.21 -11.43
CA ASP A 120 -3.51 -13.25 -11.82
C ASP A 120 -2.18 -12.63 -12.25
N PRO A 121 -1.07 -12.82 -11.50
CA PRO A 121 0.17 -12.14 -11.82
C PRO A 121 0.76 -12.60 -13.16
N SER A 122 0.31 -13.73 -13.72
CA SER A 122 0.75 -14.22 -15.02
C SER A 122 0.10 -13.51 -16.21
N ILE A 123 -0.93 -12.67 -15.99
CA ILE A 123 -1.53 -11.89 -17.07
C ILE A 123 -0.81 -10.54 -17.26
N PRO A 124 -0.79 -9.99 -18.49
CA PRO A 124 -0.06 -8.74 -18.76
C PRO A 124 -0.49 -7.55 -17.89
N ALA A 125 -1.77 -7.47 -17.52
CA ALA A 125 -2.30 -6.36 -16.73
C ALA A 125 -1.76 -6.31 -15.29
N ALA A 126 -1.29 -7.44 -14.76
CA ALA A 126 -0.73 -7.52 -13.41
C ALA A 126 0.79 -7.36 -13.37
N ASN A 127 1.45 -7.23 -14.53
CA ASN A 127 2.90 -6.99 -14.64
C ASN A 127 3.76 -7.93 -13.76
N SER A 128 3.40 -9.22 -13.69
CA SER A 128 4.10 -10.21 -12.85
C SER A 128 4.06 -9.91 -11.34
N GLN A 129 3.09 -9.12 -10.86
CA GLN A 129 2.99 -8.68 -9.47
C GLN A 129 1.69 -9.17 -8.79
N PRO A 130 1.76 -9.73 -7.57
CA PRO A 130 0.62 -10.33 -6.88
C PRO A 130 -0.18 -9.33 -6.00
N ASN A 131 -0.09 -8.03 -6.29
CA ASN A 131 -0.70 -6.95 -5.48
C ASN A 131 -1.56 -5.98 -6.30
N PHE A 132 -1.96 -6.36 -7.52
CA PHE A 132 -3.00 -5.68 -8.27
C PHE A 132 -4.40 -6.13 -7.81
N VAL A 133 -5.26 -5.16 -7.50
CA VAL A 133 -6.61 -5.38 -6.98
C VAL A 133 -7.60 -4.65 -7.88
N SER A 134 -8.76 -5.26 -8.16
CA SER A 134 -9.76 -4.62 -9.01
C SER A 134 -10.21 -3.26 -8.43
N LEU A 135 -10.44 -2.29 -9.31
CA LEU A 135 -10.96 -0.98 -8.94
C LEU A 135 -12.11 -0.63 -9.89
N SER A 136 -13.31 -0.45 -9.32
CA SER A 136 -14.52 -0.13 -10.08
C SER A 136 -14.77 1.37 -10.17
N SER A 137 -14.69 2.08 -9.04
CA SER A 137 -14.85 3.53 -9.00
C SER A 137 -14.28 4.14 -7.72
N LEU A 138 -13.98 5.43 -7.80
CA LEU A 138 -13.71 6.28 -6.65
C LEU A 138 -14.79 7.38 -6.62
N GLU A 139 -15.45 7.55 -5.48
CA GLU A 139 -16.51 8.54 -5.33
C GLU A 139 -16.18 9.50 -4.20
N LEU A 140 -15.95 10.77 -4.53
CA LEU A 140 -15.92 11.85 -3.56
C LEU A 140 -17.34 12.09 -3.05
N ARG A 141 -17.53 12.03 -1.73
CA ARG A 141 -18.78 12.40 -1.05
C ARG A 141 -18.50 13.51 -0.06
N LEU A 142 -19.15 14.66 -0.26
CA LEU A 142 -19.07 15.80 0.65
C LEU A 142 -20.37 15.94 1.47
N ALA A 143 -20.23 16.42 2.69
CA ALA A 143 -21.33 16.61 3.64
C ALA A 143 -22.39 17.62 3.16
N ASN A 144 -22.01 18.51 2.24
CA ASN A 144 -22.91 19.46 1.59
C ASN A 144 -23.78 18.84 0.47
N GLY A 145 -23.64 17.54 0.20
CA GLY A 145 -24.36 16.81 -0.83
C GLY A 145 -23.66 16.77 -2.19
N THR A 146 -22.50 17.41 -2.35
CA THR A 146 -21.68 17.27 -3.56
C THR A 146 -21.14 15.83 -3.67
N SER A 147 -21.31 15.21 -4.83
CA SER A 147 -20.74 13.91 -5.17
C SER A 147 -20.11 13.95 -6.55
N ILE A 148 -18.92 13.36 -6.69
CA ILE A 148 -18.22 13.19 -7.97
C ILE A 148 -17.73 11.74 -8.01
N THR A 149 -18.04 11.01 -9.07
CA THR A 149 -17.64 9.61 -9.24
C THR A 149 -16.77 9.45 -10.47
N SER A 150 -15.53 9.02 -10.25
CA SER A 150 -14.63 8.54 -11.30
C SER A 150 -14.83 7.05 -11.47
N THR A 151 -15.37 6.65 -12.62
CA THR A 151 -15.55 5.23 -12.96
C THR A 151 -14.36 4.70 -13.74
N TYR A 152 -13.94 3.49 -13.42
CA TYR A 152 -12.91 2.79 -14.17
C TYR A 152 -13.53 1.75 -15.10
N ASN A 153 -12.88 1.48 -16.22
CA ASN A 153 -13.33 0.46 -17.15
C ASN A 153 -13.25 -0.93 -16.50
N ASN A 154 -14.09 -1.87 -16.96
CA ASN A 154 -13.98 -3.25 -16.52
C ASN A 154 -12.57 -3.80 -16.81
N GLY A 155 -11.99 -4.51 -15.85
CA GLY A 155 -10.60 -4.96 -15.93
C GLY A 155 -9.57 -3.86 -15.61
N THR A 156 -9.97 -2.79 -14.93
CA THR A 156 -9.00 -1.86 -14.32
C THR A 156 -8.59 -2.37 -12.94
N TYR A 157 -7.30 -2.24 -12.65
CA TYR A 157 -6.69 -2.67 -11.41
C TYR A 157 -5.88 -1.53 -10.81
N ALA A 158 -5.79 -1.54 -9.49
CA ALA A 158 -4.94 -0.66 -8.73
C ALA A 158 -3.88 -1.48 -8.01
N LEU A 159 -2.65 -1.01 -8.08
CA LEU A 159 -1.53 -1.59 -7.37
C LEU A 159 -1.54 -1.11 -5.91
N TRP A 160 -1.64 -2.02 -4.95
CA TRP A 160 -1.48 -1.68 -3.55
C TRP A 160 0.00 -1.79 -3.16
N ASP A 161 0.66 -0.65 -3.04
CA ASP A 161 2.13 -0.56 -2.92
C ASP A 161 2.58 0.32 -1.75
N THR A 162 3.05 -0.31 -0.67
CA THR A 162 3.63 0.36 0.52
C THR A 162 4.98 1.05 0.25
N GLY A 163 5.49 0.91 -0.97
CA GLY A 163 6.68 1.55 -1.50
C GLY A 163 6.41 2.79 -2.32
N ASN A 164 5.13 3.08 -2.57
CA ASN A 164 4.71 4.30 -3.21
C ASN A 164 4.15 5.25 -2.13
N PRO A 165 4.70 6.47 -1.98
CA PRO A 165 4.15 7.41 -1.01
C PRO A 165 2.77 7.97 -1.41
N HIS A 166 2.42 7.91 -2.69
CA HIS A 166 1.27 8.60 -3.25
C HIS A 166 0.05 7.69 -3.49
N TRP A 167 -1.12 8.31 -3.57
CA TRP A 167 -2.33 7.69 -4.11
C TRP A 167 -2.71 8.38 -5.44
N TYR A 168 -2.68 7.60 -6.52
CA TYR A 168 -3.05 8.08 -7.84
C TYR A 168 -4.55 7.88 -8.11
N VAL A 169 -5.17 8.91 -8.69
CA VAL A 169 -6.60 8.95 -9.02
C VAL A 169 -6.81 9.47 -10.45
N GLN A 170 -8.03 9.35 -10.97
CA GLN A 170 -8.38 9.99 -12.26
C GLN A 170 -8.40 11.51 -12.14
N GLN A 171 -8.15 12.21 -13.26
CA GLN A 171 -8.03 13.66 -13.30
C GLN A 171 -9.28 14.37 -12.77
N ASP A 172 -10.48 13.87 -13.06
CA ASP A 172 -11.75 14.46 -12.60
C ASP A 172 -11.90 14.42 -11.07
N LEU A 173 -11.54 13.31 -10.41
CA LEU A 173 -11.50 13.24 -8.95
C LEU A 173 -10.36 14.10 -8.38
N PHE A 174 -9.19 14.13 -9.02
CA PHE A 174 -8.10 14.99 -8.60
C PHE A 174 -8.50 16.48 -8.63
N ASP A 175 -9.16 16.92 -9.69
CA ASP A 175 -9.68 18.29 -9.83
C ASP A 175 -10.73 18.58 -8.75
N ALA A 176 -11.61 17.63 -8.46
CA ALA A 176 -12.60 17.76 -7.39
C ALA A 176 -11.95 17.93 -6.00
N LEU A 177 -10.93 17.13 -5.71
CA LEU A 177 -10.20 17.15 -4.45
C LEU A 177 -9.40 18.45 -4.27
N THR A 178 -8.69 18.89 -5.30
CA THR A 178 -7.92 20.14 -5.25
C THR A 178 -8.83 21.37 -5.12
N ASN A 179 -10.00 21.36 -5.74
CA ASN A 179 -11.04 22.37 -5.50
C ASN A 179 -11.55 22.34 -4.05
N TYR A 180 -11.81 21.15 -3.49
CA TYR A 180 -12.19 21.00 -2.08
C TYR A 180 -11.13 21.58 -1.13
N TRP A 181 -9.85 21.37 -1.43
CA TRP A 181 -8.74 21.92 -0.65
C TRP A 181 -8.42 23.39 -0.90
N GLY A 182 -9.08 24.03 -1.87
CA GLY A 182 -8.88 25.45 -2.22
C GLY A 182 -7.60 25.72 -3.01
N ILE A 183 -7.09 24.72 -3.73
CA ILE A 183 -5.86 24.78 -4.53
C ILE A 183 -6.10 24.34 -5.99
N PRO A 184 -7.04 24.95 -6.74
CA PRO A 184 -7.29 24.57 -8.13
C PRO A 184 -6.02 24.83 -8.95
N ASN A 185 -5.40 23.77 -9.50
CA ASN A 185 -4.11 23.79 -10.21
C ASN A 185 -2.88 23.88 -9.28
N PRO A 186 -2.64 22.88 -8.41
CA PRO A 186 -1.41 22.84 -7.63
C PRO A 186 -0.18 22.58 -8.52
N ASP A 187 0.98 23.08 -8.10
CA ASP A 187 2.27 22.65 -8.64
C ASP A 187 2.56 21.22 -8.16
N LEU A 188 2.73 20.29 -9.10
CA LEU A 188 2.98 18.87 -8.84
C LEU A 188 4.48 18.51 -8.84
N THR A 189 5.36 19.51 -8.77
CA THR A 189 6.79 19.29 -8.55
C THR A 189 7.05 18.66 -7.18
N ASN A 190 6.20 18.94 -6.20
CA ASN A 190 6.19 18.36 -4.86
C ASN A 190 4.75 18.03 -4.45
N ASP A 191 4.57 17.39 -3.29
CA ASP A 191 3.24 17.13 -2.75
C ASP A 191 2.44 18.44 -2.59
N PRO A 192 1.18 18.49 -3.07
CA PRO A 192 0.33 19.66 -2.93
C PRO A 192 0.21 20.10 -1.47
N VAL A 193 0.50 21.37 -1.21
CA VAL A 193 0.38 21.99 0.12
C VAL A 193 -1.06 22.43 0.36
N VAL A 194 -1.63 22.05 1.50
CA VAL A 194 -3.00 22.37 1.91
C VAL A 194 -3.05 22.91 3.35
N ASP A 195 -4.17 23.54 3.69
CA ASP A 195 -4.43 23.99 5.05
C ASP A 195 -4.66 22.81 5.99
N CYS A 196 -3.89 22.74 7.10
CA CYS A 196 -4.03 21.68 8.10
C CYS A 196 -5.43 21.58 8.73
N LYS A 197 -6.32 22.58 8.56
CA LYS A 197 -7.73 22.47 8.97
C LYS A 197 -8.42 21.24 8.37
N PHE A 198 -7.99 20.78 7.19
CA PHE A 198 -8.57 19.61 6.54
C PHE A 198 -8.32 18.31 7.28
N ARG A 199 -7.42 18.28 8.28
CA ARG A 199 -7.22 17.13 9.18
C ARG A 199 -8.30 17.01 10.25
N LYS A 200 -9.11 18.05 10.44
CA LYS A 200 -10.22 17.99 11.42
C LYS A 200 -11.26 16.98 10.93
N PRO A 201 -11.79 16.12 11.83
CA PRO A 201 -12.81 15.16 11.45
C PRO A 201 -13.99 15.82 10.74
N SER A 202 -14.40 15.24 9.61
CA SER A 202 -15.60 15.63 8.87
C SER A 202 -16.36 14.38 8.39
N LYS A 203 -17.49 14.59 7.72
CA LYS A 203 -18.23 13.51 7.04
C LYS A 203 -17.83 13.36 5.57
N ASP A 204 -16.80 14.09 5.14
CA ASP A 204 -16.34 14.09 3.76
C ASP A 204 -15.39 12.91 3.54
N SER A 205 -15.54 12.22 2.42
CA SER A 205 -14.82 10.97 2.16
C SER A 205 -14.63 10.65 0.69
N ILE A 206 -13.74 9.70 0.43
CA ILE A 206 -13.62 9.00 -0.84
C ILE A 206 -14.09 7.57 -0.63
N VAL A 207 -15.18 7.20 -1.29
CA VAL A 207 -15.66 5.82 -1.33
C VAL A 207 -14.89 5.08 -2.41
N VAL A 208 -14.09 4.12 -1.98
CA VAL A 208 -13.27 3.25 -2.85
C VAL A 208 -14.06 1.99 -3.14
N ASN A 209 -14.56 1.84 -4.36
CA ASN A 209 -15.33 0.67 -4.78
C ASN A 209 -14.40 -0.32 -5.49
N ILE A 210 -14.13 -1.43 -4.82
CA ILE A 210 -13.20 -2.47 -5.28
C ILE A 210 -13.93 -3.49 -6.17
N ALA A 211 -15.10 -3.93 -5.73
CA ALA A 211 -15.96 -4.89 -6.44
C ALA A 211 -17.43 -4.63 -6.10
N PRO A 212 -18.40 -5.23 -6.81
CA PRO A 212 -19.82 -5.11 -6.46
C PRO A 212 -20.08 -5.48 -5.00
N GLY A 213 -20.58 -4.53 -4.21
CA GLY A 213 -20.84 -4.70 -2.77
C GLY A 213 -19.61 -4.66 -1.86
N VAL A 214 -18.41 -4.37 -2.41
CA VAL A 214 -17.15 -4.27 -1.66
C VAL A 214 -16.61 -2.85 -1.79
N SER A 215 -16.77 -2.06 -0.74
CA SER A 215 -16.27 -0.68 -0.69
C SER A 215 -15.73 -0.26 0.66
N LEU A 216 -14.82 0.70 0.61
CA LEU A 216 -14.22 1.36 1.78
C LEU A 216 -14.56 2.84 1.75
N ASP A 217 -14.93 3.39 2.89
CA ASP A 217 -15.23 4.80 3.05
C ASP A 217 -14.05 5.51 3.72
N VAL A 218 -13.14 6.06 2.91
CA VAL A 218 -11.89 6.68 3.36
C VAL A 218 -12.14 8.15 3.72
N PRO A 219 -12.01 8.56 5.00
CA PRO A 219 -12.26 9.95 5.39
C PRO A 219 -11.26 10.90 4.75
N LEU A 220 -11.70 12.03 4.19
CA LEU A 220 -10.75 13.02 3.63
C LEU A 220 -9.82 13.59 4.70
N SER A 221 -10.26 13.60 5.96
CA SER A 221 -9.47 14.12 7.08
C SER A 221 -8.23 13.31 7.42
N SER A 222 -8.08 12.09 6.87
CA SER A 222 -6.88 11.28 7.07
C SER A 222 -5.76 11.54 6.05
N LEU A 223 -6.09 12.18 4.93
CA LEU A 223 -5.17 12.36 3.81
C LEU A 223 -4.06 13.40 4.07
N PRO A 224 -4.34 14.57 4.68
CA PRO A 224 -3.29 15.55 4.88
C PRO A 224 -2.26 15.10 5.92
N ILE A 225 -0.99 15.12 5.53
CA ILE A 225 0.19 14.83 6.34
C ILE A 225 0.62 16.11 7.06
N ASP A 226 0.90 16.03 8.36
CA ASP A 226 1.54 17.11 9.10
C ASP A 226 3.04 17.15 8.81
N MET A 227 3.54 18.27 8.31
CA MET A 227 4.97 18.44 8.07
C MET A 227 5.74 18.88 9.33
N GLY A 228 5.03 19.19 10.42
CA GLY A 228 5.63 19.58 11.70
C GLY A 228 6.08 21.06 11.76
N ASP A 229 5.90 21.80 10.68
CA ASP A 229 6.23 23.23 10.54
C ASP A 229 4.98 24.13 10.46
N GLY A 230 3.79 23.55 10.69
CA GLY A 230 2.50 24.23 10.57
C GLY A 230 1.87 24.15 9.18
N THR A 231 2.53 23.49 8.21
CA THR A 231 1.97 23.16 6.90
C THR A 231 1.53 21.71 6.83
N CYS A 232 0.62 21.43 5.91
CA CYS A 232 0.21 20.07 5.59
C CYS A 232 0.33 19.81 4.10
N THR A 233 0.67 18.58 3.72
CA THR A 233 0.70 18.14 2.32
C THR A 233 -0.30 17.03 2.08
N VAL A 234 -0.76 16.85 0.84
CA VAL A 234 -1.64 15.76 0.43
C VAL A 234 -1.02 15.00 -0.73
N PRO A 235 -0.42 13.80 -0.50
CA PRO A 235 0.22 12.99 -1.54
C PRO A 235 -0.80 12.27 -2.45
N VAL A 236 -1.72 13.01 -3.04
CA VAL A 236 -2.71 12.53 -4.02
C VAL A 236 -2.39 13.17 -5.36
N TYR A 237 -2.31 12.37 -6.42
CA TYR A 237 -1.90 12.82 -7.74
C TYR A 237 -2.84 12.31 -8.83
N PRO A 238 -2.99 13.03 -9.95
CA PRO A 238 -3.69 12.50 -11.11
C PRO A 238 -2.78 11.50 -11.85
N TYR A 239 -3.40 10.57 -12.57
CA TYR A 239 -2.77 9.61 -13.48
C TYR A 239 -1.86 8.59 -12.79
N GLY A 240 -2.20 7.32 -12.97
CA GLY A 240 -1.47 6.20 -12.38
C GLY A 240 -2.44 5.16 -11.82
N ASP A 241 -1.88 4.03 -11.40
CA ASP A 241 -2.61 2.88 -10.89
C ASP A 241 -2.24 2.56 -9.43
N ALA A 242 -1.23 3.21 -8.85
CA ALA A 242 -0.79 2.92 -7.50
C ALA A 242 -1.70 3.57 -6.43
N MET A 243 -2.10 2.75 -5.48
CA MET A 243 -2.70 3.12 -4.21
C MET A 243 -1.64 2.88 -3.12
N GLY A 244 -0.82 3.90 -2.90
CA GLY A 244 0.30 3.84 -1.95
C GLY A 244 -0.07 4.29 -0.55
N ASP A 245 0.93 4.72 0.23
CA ASP A 245 0.82 5.06 1.66
C ASP A 245 -0.35 6.01 1.97
N ALA A 246 -0.60 7.00 1.12
CA ALA A 246 -1.71 7.95 1.26
C ALA A 246 -3.09 7.24 1.37
N PHE A 247 -3.29 6.15 0.62
CA PHE A 247 -4.44 5.28 0.75
C PHE A 247 -4.23 4.22 1.84
N LEU A 248 -3.10 3.49 1.78
CA LEU A 248 -2.84 2.30 2.58
C LEU A 248 -2.81 2.55 4.08
N ARG A 249 -2.51 3.78 4.52
CA ARG A 249 -2.63 4.15 5.94
C ARG A 249 -4.05 4.04 6.46
N ASN A 250 -5.06 4.11 5.60
CA ASN A 250 -6.49 4.03 5.96
C ASN A 250 -7.03 2.60 6.04
N VAL A 251 -6.23 1.60 5.66
CA VAL A 251 -6.66 0.21 5.60
C VAL A 251 -5.73 -0.67 6.41
N TYR A 252 -6.33 -1.69 7.03
CA TYR A 252 -5.58 -2.84 7.51
C TYR A 252 -5.77 -3.97 6.51
N PHE A 253 -4.69 -4.52 5.97
CA PHE A 253 -4.78 -5.51 4.90
C PHE A 253 -3.80 -6.67 5.06
N THR A 254 -4.17 -7.80 4.48
CA THR A 254 -3.43 -9.05 4.49
C THR A 254 -3.34 -9.57 3.06
N PHE A 255 -2.12 -9.69 2.54
CA PHE A 255 -1.86 -10.41 1.30
C PHE A 255 -1.63 -11.89 1.59
N ASP A 256 -2.24 -12.73 0.76
CA ASP A 256 -2.07 -14.18 0.79
C ASP A 256 -1.69 -14.67 -0.61
N TYR A 257 -0.43 -15.05 -0.77
CA TYR A 257 0.13 -15.47 -2.06
C TYR A 257 -0.16 -16.94 -2.38
N GLU A 258 -0.72 -17.71 -1.46
CA GLU A 258 -1.14 -19.09 -1.75
C GLU A 258 -2.51 -19.13 -2.42
N ASP A 259 -3.45 -18.31 -1.94
CA ASP A 259 -4.80 -18.20 -2.54
C ASP A 259 -4.92 -17.09 -3.58
N LEU A 260 -3.89 -16.24 -3.73
CA LEU A 260 -3.95 -14.99 -4.49
C LEU A 260 -5.16 -14.15 -4.04
N THR A 261 -5.16 -13.79 -2.76
CA THR A 261 -6.21 -12.94 -2.18
C THR A 261 -5.62 -11.80 -1.37
N ILE A 262 -6.40 -10.73 -1.29
CA ILE A 262 -6.22 -9.67 -0.31
C ILE A 262 -7.45 -9.61 0.60
N GLU A 263 -7.21 -9.66 1.90
CA GLU A 263 -8.22 -9.42 2.92
C GLU A 263 -7.98 -8.05 3.54
N PHE A 264 -9.01 -7.21 3.66
CA PHE A 264 -8.84 -5.84 4.14
C PHE A 264 -10.08 -5.29 4.84
N SER A 265 -9.87 -4.24 5.62
CA SER A 265 -10.91 -3.43 6.27
C SER A 265 -10.41 -2.00 6.43
N LEU A 266 -11.29 -1.06 6.81
CA LEU A 266 -10.81 0.21 7.34
C LEU A 266 -9.97 -0.06 8.58
N VAL A 267 -8.90 0.71 8.75
CA VAL A 267 -8.03 0.57 9.91
C VAL A 267 -8.72 1.07 11.18
N LYS A 268 -8.45 0.41 12.32
CA LYS A 268 -8.61 0.94 13.67
C LYS A 268 -7.22 1.31 14.19
N TYR A 269 -6.96 2.59 14.38
CA TYR A 269 -5.73 3.05 15.03
C TYR A 269 -5.84 2.79 16.54
N THR A 270 -5.07 1.84 17.04
CA THR A 270 -5.09 1.41 18.44
C THR A 270 -3.79 0.71 18.80
N ASP A 271 -3.41 0.77 20.06
CA ASP A 271 -2.30 -0.02 20.61
C ASP A 271 -2.72 -1.43 21.01
N GLU A 272 -4.03 -1.72 21.09
CA GLU A 272 -4.58 -3.06 21.36
C GLU A 272 -4.13 -4.05 20.30
N THR A 273 -3.74 -5.26 20.71
CA THR A 273 -3.38 -6.34 19.78
C THR A 273 -4.23 -7.57 20.02
N ASN A 274 -4.63 -8.24 18.94
CA ASN A 274 -5.28 -9.54 18.95
C ASN A 274 -4.76 -10.34 17.75
N ILE A 275 -3.53 -10.81 17.87
CA ILE A 275 -2.81 -11.48 16.77
C ILE A 275 -3.19 -12.96 16.73
N VAL A 276 -3.67 -13.40 15.57
CA VAL A 276 -3.95 -14.80 15.25
C VAL A 276 -3.12 -15.25 14.06
N LYS A 277 -2.81 -16.56 14.03
CA LYS A 277 -2.07 -17.19 12.93
C LYS A 277 -2.96 -17.33 11.69
N ILE A 278 -2.35 -17.22 10.52
CA ILE A 278 -3.00 -17.53 9.24
C ILE A 278 -2.70 -19.00 8.91
N GLU A 279 -3.75 -19.81 8.74
CA GLU A 279 -3.65 -21.23 8.39
C GLU A 279 -3.60 -21.46 6.88
#